data_AF-A0A9W8QGR2-F1
#
_entry.id   AF-A0A9W8QGR2-F1
#
_cell.length_a   1.000
_cell.length_b   1.000
_cell.length_c   1.000
_cell.angle_alpha   90.00
_cell.angle_beta   90.00
_cell.angle_gamma   90.00
#
_symmetry.space_group_name_H-M   'P 1'
#
loop_
_entity.id
_entity.type
_entity.pdbx_description
1 polymer ?
#
loop_
_entity_poly.entity_id
_entity_poly.type
_entity_poly.pdbx_seq_one_letter_code
_entity_poly.pdbx_strand_id
1 'polypeptide(L)'
;MSHPRRPRRQDPYTWGDGDAVRRKKIINAPLIAARTEVIDRQSELVPIGKRALDVIIDEQTKSVIKDDNNIYQPNPDYVVNQALIDKVTAEKDKFEARVADAEAKVDAIYAQHNSAESTIRLGGKMVFVDLAGAEYQQDSKISATTQTPAERQEARQINTDLLALKEVMRAWSTRQKRVPYRSSPLTMVLRETFADARNCGAGMVVTVSPATMHHAATLNSLKYGSLMGTAR
;
A
#
# COMPACT_ATOMS: atom_id res chain seq x y z
N MET A 1 -16.89 12.03 38.85
CA MET A 1 -15.80 11.13 38.38
C MET A 1 -15.80 11.12 36.86
N SER A 2 -14.96 11.96 36.25
CA SER A 2 -14.84 12.09 34.79
C SER A 2 -13.84 11.06 34.26
N HIS A 3 -14.29 10.18 33.37
CA HIS A 3 -13.41 9.25 32.66
C HIS A 3 -12.49 10.02 31.69
N PRO A 4 -11.19 9.68 31.59
CA PRO A 4 -10.30 10.29 30.62
C PRO A 4 -10.68 9.84 29.20
N ARG A 5 -10.90 10.80 28.30
CA ARG A 5 -11.12 10.54 26.88
C ARG A 5 -9.86 9.89 26.30
N ARG A 6 -10.02 8.74 25.64
CA ARG A 6 -8.95 8.11 24.84
C ARG A 6 -8.41 9.14 23.83
N PRO A 7 -7.09 9.19 23.60
CA PRO A 7 -6.52 10.07 22.58
C PRO A 7 -7.08 9.70 21.21
N ARG A 8 -7.49 10.72 20.43
CA ARG A 8 -7.87 10.55 19.02
C ARG A 8 -6.69 9.89 18.30
N ARG A 9 -6.95 8.78 17.59
CA ARG A 9 -5.98 8.22 16.63
C ARG A 9 -5.64 9.33 15.63
N GLN A 10 -4.40 9.78 15.61
CA GLN A 10 -3.88 10.62 14.53
C GLN A 10 -4.00 9.83 13.23
N ASP A 11 -4.46 10.51 12.18
CA ASP A 11 -4.50 9.98 10.84
C ASP A 11 -3.03 9.73 10.39
N PRO A 12 -2.65 8.52 9.96
CA PRO A 12 -1.28 8.23 9.49
C PRO A 12 -0.87 9.00 8.23
N TYR A 13 -1.74 9.88 7.70
CA TYR A 13 -1.51 10.63 6.48
C TYR A 13 -1.36 12.16 6.67
N THR A 14 -1.46 12.69 7.90
CA THR A 14 -1.15 14.10 8.19
C THR A 14 0.28 14.23 8.73
N TRP A 15 1.16 14.88 7.97
CA TRP A 15 2.58 15.04 8.28
C TRP A 15 2.96 16.51 8.45
N GLY A 16 3.85 16.81 9.40
CA GLY A 16 4.36 18.15 9.69
C GLY A 16 5.55 18.54 8.81
N ASP A 17 5.88 19.83 8.80
CA ASP A 17 7.00 20.41 8.07
C ASP A 17 8.34 19.92 8.65
N GLY A 18 8.93 18.86 8.07
CA GLY A 18 10.22 18.31 8.49
C GLY A 18 10.64 16.97 7.89
N ASP A 19 9.75 16.28 7.16
CA ASP A 19 10.05 14.93 6.66
C ASP A 19 10.95 14.91 5.41
N ALA A 20 12.04 14.15 5.51
CA ALA A 20 12.99 13.80 4.44
C ALA A 20 12.37 13.10 3.22
N VAL A 21 11.11 12.64 3.29
CA VAL A 21 10.44 11.90 2.22
C VAL A 21 9.12 12.56 1.85
N ARG A 22 9.03 13.12 0.65
CA ARG A 22 7.78 13.65 0.08
C ARG A 22 7.20 12.72 -0.97
N ARG A 23 5.92 12.39 -0.83
CA ARG A 23 5.21 11.49 -1.75
C ARG A 23 4.09 12.25 -2.46
N LYS A 24 4.09 12.19 -3.80
CA LYS A 24 2.99 12.69 -4.61
C LYS A 24 2.39 11.52 -5.38
N LYS A 25 1.09 11.26 -5.16
CA LYS A 25 0.32 10.30 -5.95
C LYS A 25 -0.54 11.08 -6.93
N ILE A 26 -0.39 10.78 -8.20
CA ILE A 26 -1.32 11.18 -9.25
C ILE A 26 -2.30 10.03 -9.39
N ILE A 27 -3.58 10.31 -9.16
CA ILE A 27 -4.62 9.30 -9.26
C ILE A 27 -5.57 9.73 -10.37
N ASN A 28 -5.88 8.79 -11.26
CA ASN A 28 -6.88 8.98 -12.29
C ASN A 28 -8.28 9.11 -11.64
N ALA A 29 -8.89 10.29 -11.74
CA ALA A 29 -10.21 10.55 -11.15
C ALA A 29 -11.31 9.64 -11.70
N PRO A 30 -11.42 9.39 -13.02
CA PRO A 30 -12.33 8.38 -13.58
C PRO A 30 -12.18 6.99 -12.95
N LEU A 31 -10.94 6.52 -12.75
CA LEU A 31 -10.68 5.23 -12.11
C LEU A 31 -11.13 5.21 -10.64
N ILE A 32 -10.93 6.30 -9.90
CA ILE A 32 -11.43 6.41 -8.53
C ILE A 32 -12.94 6.33 -8.53
N ALA A 33 -13.60 7.14 -9.36
CA ALA A 33 -15.06 7.18 -9.43
C ALA A 33 -15.65 5.81 -9.78
N ALA A 34 -15.08 5.11 -10.76
CA ALA A 34 -15.50 3.76 -11.13
C ALA A 34 -15.31 2.75 -9.98
N ARG A 35 -14.18 2.82 -9.26
CA ARG A 35 -13.94 1.96 -8.08
C ARG A 35 -14.88 2.27 -6.93
N THR A 36 -15.16 3.54 -6.67
CA THR A 36 -16.14 3.95 -5.66
C THR A 36 -17.53 3.44 -6.04
N GLU A 37 -17.90 3.52 -7.32
CA GLU A 37 -19.16 2.97 -7.81
C GLU A 37 -19.27 1.46 -7.53
N VAL A 38 -18.21 0.67 -7.77
CA VAL A 38 -18.19 -0.76 -7.42
C VAL A 38 -18.43 -0.97 -5.92
N ILE A 39 -17.75 -0.22 -5.07
CA ILE A 39 -17.90 -0.31 -3.61
C ILE A 39 -19.35 -0.01 -3.20
N ASP A 40 -19.95 1.04 -3.77
CA ASP A 40 -21.33 1.41 -3.48
C ASP A 40 -22.29 0.30 -3.91
N ARG A 41 -22.13 -0.25 -5.13
CA ARG A 41 -22.98 -1.36 -5.61
C ARG A 41 -22.82 -2.64 -4.78
N GLN A 42 -21.59 -2.97 -4.39
CA GLN A 42 -21.34 -4.09 -3.49
C GLN A 42 -21.98 -3.86 -2.12
N SER A 43 -21.93 -2.63 -1.59
CA SER A 43 -22.58 -2.27 -0.34
C SER A 43 -24.11 -2.42 -0.40
N GLU A 44 -24.74 -2.02 -1.51
CA GLU A 44 -26.17 -2.21 -1.76
C GLU A 44 -26.56 -3.70 -1.89
N LEU A 45 -25.71 -4.53 -2.49
CA LEU A 45 -25.94 -5.96 -2.66
C LEU A 45 -25.93 -6.71 -1.31
N VAL A 46 -25.07 -6.33 -0.36
CA VAL A 46 -24.91 -7.05 0.91
C VAL A 46 -26.22 -7.33 1.66
N PRO A 47 -27.10 -6.34 1.98
CA PRO A 47 -28.34 -6.62 2.69
C PRO A 47 -29.33 -7.48 1.87
N ILE A 48 -29.35 -7.34 0.55
CA ILE A 48 -30.23 -8.10 -0.34
C ILE A 48 -29.76 -9.56 -0.43
N GLY A 49 -28.46 -9.77 -0.62
CA GLY A 49 -27.85 -11.10 -0.66
C GLY A 49 -28.02 -11.85 0.66
N LYS A 50 -27.85 -11.17 1.80
CA LYS A 50 -28.14 -11.75 3.12
C LYS A 50 -29.60 -12.18 3.24
N ARG A 51 -30.55 -11.30 2.92
CA ARG A 51 -31.98 -11.62 2.96
C ARG A 51 -32.32 -12.82 2.07
N ALA A 52 -31.80 -12.86 0.85
CA ALA A 52 -32.04 -13.96 -0.07
C ALA A 52 -31.51 -15.29 0.50
N LEU A 53 -30.29 -15.28 1.05
CA LEU A 53 -29.72 -16.45 1.71
C LEU A 53 -30.52 -16.89 2.94
N ASP A 54 -30.93 -15.95 3.80
CA ASP A 54 -31.73 -16.25 5.00
C ASP A 54 -33.05 -16.91 4.62
N VAL A 55 -33.73 -16.41 3.58
CA VAL A 55 -34.98 -17.00 3.07
C VAL A 55 -34.75 -18.39 2.48
N ILE A 56 -33.70 -18.59 1.68
CA ILE A 56 -33.38 -19.89 1.11
C ILE A 56 -33.08 -20.91 2.21
N ILE A 57 -32.28 -20.53 3.21
CA ILE A 57 -31.91 -21.38 4.33
C ILE A 57 -33.15 -21.74 5.16
N ASP A 58 -34.02 -20.77 5.46
CA ASP A 58 -35.25 -21.00 6.22
C ASP A 58 -36.20 -21.97 5.49
N GLU A 59 -36.44 -21.74 4.20
CA GLU A 59 -37.26 -22.62 3.36
C GLU A 59 -36.68 -24.04 3.24
N GLN A 60 -35.37 -24.17 3.07
CA GLN A 60 -34.70 -25.47 3.04
C GLN A 60 -34.73 -26.17 4.40
N THR A 61 -34.59 -25.42 5.50
CA THR A 61 -34.61 -25.99 6.85
C THR A 61 -35.99 -26.57 7.19
N LYS A 62 -37.07 -25.91 6.77
CA LYS A 62 -38.46 -26.41 6.94
C LYS A 62 -38.74 -27.69 6.15
N SER A 63 -38.00 -27.91 5.06
CA SER A 63 -38.13 -29.11 4.22
C SER A 63 -37.53 -30.38 4.81
N VAL A 64 -36.88 -30.29 5.98
CA VAL A 64 -36.28 -31.43 6.67
C VAL A 64 -36.73 -31.51 8.13
N ILE A 65 -36.93 -32.72 8.63
CA ILE A 65 -37.20 -33.02 10.04
C ILE A 65 -36.22 -34.09 10.52
N LYS A 66 -36.00 -34.18 11.83
CA LYS A 66 -35.16 -35.23 12.42
C LYS A 66 -36.01 -36.44 12.78
N ASP A 67 -35.55 -37.63 12.45
CA ASP A 67 -36.12 -38.88 12.93
C ASP A 67 -35.68 -39.20 14.38
N ASP A 68 -36.20 -40.29 14.93
CA ASP A 68 -35.90 -40.76 16.29
C ASP A 68 -34.41 -41.07 16.52
N ASN A 69 -33.65 -41.31 15.44
CA ASN A 69 -32.22 -41.53 15.46
C ASN A 69 -31.42 -40.23 15.23
N ASN A 70 -32.08 -39.08 15.25
CA ASN A 70 -31.51 -37.74 15.04
C ASN A 70 -30.89 -37.55 13.64
N ILE A 71 -31.37 -38.28 12.64
CA ILE A 71 -31.00 -38.16 11.22
C ILE A 71 -32.02 -37.27 10.50
N TYR A 72 -31.54 -36.35 9.65
CA TYR A 72 -32.42 -35.49 8.86
C TYR A 72 -33.08 -36.28 7.72
N GLN A 73 -34.41 -36.23 7.66
CA GLN A 73 -35.23 -36.78 6.58
C GLN A 73 -36.11 -35.68 5.96
N PRO A 74 -36.52 -35.83 4.68
CA PRO A 74 -37.45 -34.89 4.05
C PRO A 74 -38.75 -34.80 4.84
N ASN A 75 -39.25 -33.58 5.03
CA ASN A 75 -40.51 -33.31 5.70
C ASN A 75 -41.67 -33.56 4.73
N PRO A 76 -42.52 -34.58 4.94
CA PRO A 76 -43.66 -34.85 4.07
C PRO A 76 -44.77 -33.79 4.18
N ASP A 77 -44.83 -33.05 5.29
CA ASP A 77 -45.89 -32.07 5.58
C ASP A 77 -45.54 -30.65 5.08
N TYR A 78 -44.34 -30.44 4.52
CA TYR A 78 -43.89 -29.14 4.05
C TYR A 78 -43.41 -29.19 2.61
N VAL A 79 -43.96 -28.31 1.78
CA VAL A 79 -43.50 -28.07 0.41
C VAL A 79 -42.77 -26.74 0.37
N VAL A 80 -41.52 -26.76 -0.09
CA VAL A 80 -40.68 -25.57 -0.24
C VAL A 80 -41.38 -24.52 -1.09
N ASN A 81 -41.40 -23.27 -0.62
CA ASN A 81 -41.97 -22.17 -1.38
C ASN A 81 -41.02 -21.70 -2.48
N GLN A 82 -41.02 -22.43 -3.59
CA GLN A 82 -40.14 -22.13 -4.73
C GLN A 82 -40.40 -20.73 -5.31
N ALA A 83 -41.65 -20.27 -5.35
CA ALA A 83 -41.99 -18.94 -5.87
C ALA A 83 -41.38 -17.81 -5.03
N LEU A 84 -41.27 -17.98 -3.71
CA LEU A 84 -40.59 -17.03 -2.84
C LEU A 84 -39.08 -17.04 -3.07
N ILE A 85 -38.48 -18.22 -3.18
CA ILE A 85 -37.04 -18.39 -3.49
C ILE A 85 -36.71 -17.73 -4.83
N ASP A 86 -37.51 -17.98 -5.87
CA ASP A 86 -37.32 -17.40 -7.20
C ASP A 86 -37.43 -15.87 -7.14
N LYS A 87 -38.37 -15.34 -6.36
CA LYS A 87 -38.55 -13.89 -6.18
C LYS A 87 -37.34 -13.23 -5.51
N VAL A 88 -36.83 -13.80 -4.41
CA VAL A 88 -35.68 -13.21 -3.70
C VAL A 88 -34.37 -13.39 -4.49
N THR A 89 -34.25 -14.49 -5.24
CA THR A 89 -33.12 -14.73 -6.14
C THR A 89 -33.14 -13.74 -7.30
N ALA A 90 -34.28 -13.55 -7.96
CA ALA A 90 -34.41 -12.55 -9.02
C ALA A 90 -34.19 -11.12 -8.53
N GLU A 91 -34.49 -10.80 -7.26
CA GLU A 91 -34.12 -9.52 -6.65
C GLU A 91 -32.60 -9.41 -6.47
N LYS A 92 -31.95 -10.42 -5.90
CA LYS A 92 -30.48 -10.51 -5.74
C LYS A 92 -29.76 -10.37 -7.08
N ASP A 93 -30.20 -11.09 -8.11
CA ASP A 93 -29.59 -11.09 -9.45
C ASP A 93 -29.54 -9.69 -10.08
N LYS A 94 -30.55 -8.85 -9.82
CA LYS A 94 -30.54 -7.45 -10.28
C LYS A 94 -29.41 -6.64 -9.66
N PHE A 95 -29.13 -6.84 -8.38
CA PHE A 95 -28.03 -6.15 -7.70
C PHE A 95 -26.67 -6.72 -8.11
N GLU A 96 -26.58 -8.03 -8.34
CA GLU A 96 -25.37 -8.67 -8.87
C GLU A 96 -25.04 -8.17 -10.27
N ALA A 97 -26.04 -8.01 -11.15
CA ALA A 97 -25.86 -7.39 -12.47
C ALA A 97 -25.34 -5.94 -12.36
N ARG A 98 -25.84 -5.15 -11.41
CA ARG A 98 -25.35 -3.77 -11.18
C ARG A 98 -23.91 -3.73 -10.69
N VAL A 99 -23.47 -4.71 -9.91
CA VAL A 99 -22.06 -4.86 -9.50
C VAL A 99 -21.22 -5.23 -10.71
N ALA A 100 -21.66 -6.21 -11.51
CA ALA A 100 -20.95 -6.64 -12.71
C ALA A 100 -20.78 -5.49 -13.73
N ASP A 101 -21.82 -4.67 -13.94
CA ASP A 101 -21.74 -3.49 -14.80
C ASP A 101 -20.72 -2.47 -14.29
N ALA A 102 -20.65 -2.26 -12.96
CA ALA A 102 -19.68 -1.36 -12.35
C ALA A 102 -18.24 -1.89 -12.46
N GLU A 103 -18.05 -3.20 -12.28
CA GLU A 103 -16.76 -3.87 -12.46
C GLU A 103 -16.30 -3.80 -13.92
N ALA A 104 -17.20 -4.00 -14.88
CA ALA A 104 -16.92 -3.87 -16.31
C ALA A 104 -16.44 -2.47 -16.69
N LYS A 105 -16.95 -1.40 -16.04
CA LYS A 105 -16.43 -0.04 -16.23
C LYS A 105 -14.98 0.12 -15.77
N VAL A 106 -14.62 -0.51 -14.65
CA VAL A 106 -13.24 -0.51 -14.16
C VAL A 106 -12.32 -1.25 -15.14
N ASP A 107 -12.76 -2.41 -15.64
CA ASP A 107 -12.00 -3.20 -16.62
C ASP A 107 -11.81 -2.45 -17.94
N ALA A 108 -12.84 -1.73 -18.41
CA ALA A 108 -12.73 -0.88 -19.60
C ALA A 108 -11.65 0.20 -19.44
N ILE A 109 -11.52 0.81 -18.26
CA ILE A 109 -10.47 1.79 -17.96
C ILE A 109 -9.08 1.14 -18.02
N TYR A 110 -8.93 -0.07 -17.48
CA TYR A 110 -7.67 -0.82 -17.57
C TYR A 110 -7.32 -1.20 -19.01
N ALA A 111 -8.30 -1.64 -19.79
CA ALA A 111 -8.11 -1.96 -21.20
C ALA A 111 -7.65 -0.73 -22.00
N GLN A 112 -8.26 0.43 -21.78
CA GLN A 112 -7.86 1.69 -22.41
C GLN A 112 -6.46 2.15 -21.99
N HIS A 113 -6.02 1.86 -20.76
CA HIS A 113 -4.66 2.18 -20.32
C HIS A 113 -3.57 1.46 -21.14
N ASN A 114 -3.83 0.21 -21.52
CA ASN A 114 -2.88 -0.64 -22.24
C ASN A 114 -2.90 -0.43 -23.78
N SER A 115 -3.82 0.40 -24.29
CA SER A 115 -3.90 0.71 -25.72
C SER A 115 -2.77 1.64 -26.19
N ALA A 116 -2.28 1.45 -27.42
CA ALA A 116 -1.27 2.32 -28.03
C ALA A 116 -1.77 3.77 -28.23
N GLU A 117 -3.08 3.95 -28.38
CA GLU A 117 -3.77 5.25 -28.47
C GLU A 117 -4.38 5.68 -27.12
N SER A 118 -3.78 5.23 -26.00
CA SER A 118 -4.33 5.49 -24.66
C SER A 118 -4.45 6.98 -24.34
N THR A 119 -5.69 7.45 -24.23
CA THR A 119 -6.04 8.77 -23.69
C THR A 119 -6.14 8.76 -22.16
N ILE A 120 -6.17 7.58 -21.52
CA ILE A 120 -6.36 7.41 -20.08
C ILE A 120 -5.15 6.73 -19.44
N ARG A 121 -4.42 7.48 -18.60
CA ARG A 121 -3.34 6.93 -17.74
C ARG A 121 -3.87 6.65 -16.34
N LEU A 122 -3.60 5.47 -15.77
CA LEU A 122 -4.07 5.07 -14.43
C LEU A 122 -3.53 5.97 -13.29
N GLY A 123 -2.45 6.69 -13.57
CA GLY A 123 -1.76 7.58 -12.63
C GLY A 123 -0.36 7.09 -12.33
N GLY A 124 0.20 7.55 -11.22
CA GLY A 124 1.56 7.20 -10.80
C GLY A 124 1.88 7.71 -9.40
N LYS A 125 2.95 7.19 -8.81
CA LYS A 125 3.46 7.66 -7.52
C LYS A 125 4.89 8.16 -7.72
N MET A 126 5.13 9.40 -7.36
CA MET A 126 6.45 9.99 -7.27
C MET A 126 6.84 10.10 -5.80
N VAL A 127 8.09 9.73 -5.50
CA VAL A 127 8.67 9.82 -4.16
C VAL A 127 9.95 10.63 -4.29
N PHE A 128 9.97 11.79 -3.65
CA PHE A 128 11.17 12.61 -3.47
C PHE A 128 11.74 12.31 -2.11
N VAL A 129 13.05 12.09 -2.07
CA VAL A 129 13.79 11.80 -0.85
C VAL A 129 14.91 12.81 -0.78
N ASP A 130 14.91 13.61 0.26
CA ASP A 130 16.00 14.50 0.63
C ASP A 130 16.79 13.85 1.77
N LEU A 131 18.02 13.46 1.49
CA LEU A 131 18.86 12.75 2.45
C LEU A 131 19.78 13.76 3.11
N ALA A 132 19.81 13.74 4.45
CA ALA A 132 20.83 14.46 5.21
C ALA A 132 22.24 14.01 4.77
N GLY A 133 23.20 14.90 4.92
CA GLY A 133 24.57 14.64 4.52
C GLY A 133 25.18 13.46 5.28
N ALA A 134 26.09 12.75 4.61
CA ALA A 134 26.78 11.58 5.15
C ALA A 134 28.05 11.96 5.94
N GLU A 135 28.17 13.23 6.36
CA GLU A 135 29.34 13.72 7.09
C GLU A 135 29.56 12.88 8.34
N TYR A 136 30.65 12.11 8.27
CA TYR A 136 31.23 11.48 9.42
C TYR A 136 31.92 12.56 10.24
N GLN A 137 31.61 12.63 11.54
CA GLN A 137 32.36 13.40 12.53
C GLN A 137 33.78 12.81 12.66
N GLN A 138 34.63 12.98 11.64
CA GLN A 138 36.05 12.66 11.75
C GLN A 138 36.80 13.70 12.57
N ASP A 139 36.22 14.88 12.80
CA ASP A 139 36.71 15.83 13.80
C ASP A 139 36.19 15.47 15.20
N SER A 140 36.63 14.31 15.68
CA SER A 140 36.53 13.90 17.08
C SER A 140 37.22 14.88 18.04
N LYS A 141 37.99 15.84 17.52
CA LYS A 141 38.67 16.89 18.28
C LYS A 141 37.83 18.16 18.51
N ILE A 142 36.72 18.37 17.80
CA ILE A 142 35.96 19.64 17.89
C ILE A 142 34.51 19.43 18.38
N SER A 143 33.90 18.25 18.18
CA SER A 143 32.43 18.13 18.30
C SER A 143 31.88 17.39 19.52
N ALA A 144 32.70 16.71 20.33
CA ALA A 144 32.18 15.90 21.45
C ALA A 144 31.69 16.74 22.65
N THR A 145 32.19 17.96 22.80
CA THR A 145 31.89 18.86 23.93
C THR A 145 30.80 19.89 23.64
N THR A 146 30.39 20.06 22.38
CA THR A 146 29.49 21.17 21.97
C THR A 146 28.08 20.69 21.60
N GLN A 147 27.87 19.38 21.41
CA GLN A 147 26.59 18.83 20.99
C GLN A 147 25.73 18.37 22.17
N THR A 148 24.49 18.81 22.17
CA THR A 148 23.45 18.34 23.09
C THR A 148 23.21 16.83 22.91
N PRO A 149 22.69 16.14 23.95
CA PRO A 149 22.32 14.73 23.82
C PRO A 149 21.31 14.46 22.69
N ALA A 150 20.41 15.40 22.42
CA ALA A 150 19.42 15.30 21.34
C ALA A 150 20.08 15.32 19.95
N GLU A 151 20.96 16.28 19.68
CA GLU A 151 21.71 16.37 18.42
C GLU A 151 22.57 15.13 18.18
N ARG A 152 23.18 14.57 19.23
CA ARG A 152 23.93 13.30 19.13
C ARG A 152 23.03 12.12 18.77
N GLN A 153 21.81 12.07 19.31
CA GLN A 153 20.86 11.02 18.97
C GLN A 153 20.36 11.15 17.53
N GLU A 154 20.09 12.37 17.08
CA GLU A 154 19.71 12.66 15.69
C GLU A 154 20.82 12.28 14.70
N ALA A 155 22.06 12.69 14.97
CA ALA A 155 23.22 12.33 14.15
C ALA A 155 23.44 10.80 14.07
N ARG A 156 23.18 10.07 15.16
CA ARG A 156 23.19 8.60 15.15
C ARG A 156 22.08 8.02 14.27
N GLN A 157 20.88 8.58 14.33
CA GLN A 157 19.76 8.13 13.52
C GLN A 157 20.02 8.37 12.02
N ILE A 158 20.50 9.56 11.66
CA ILE A 158 20.89 9.90 10.27
C ILE A 158 21.91 8.89 9.74
N ASN A 159 22.96 8.61 10.50
CA ASN A 159 23.98 7.66 10.08
C ASN A 159 23.45 6.22 9.97
N THR A 160 22.55 5.82 10.86
CA THR A 160 21.90 4.51 10.81
C THR A 160 21.06 4.37 9.54
N ASP A 161 20.28 5.40 9.21
CA ASP A 161 19.40 5.42 8.03
C ASP A 161 20.21 5.40 6.73
N LEU A 162 21.28 6.19 6.65
CA LEU A 162 22.18 6.25 5.50
C LEU A 162 22.97 4.94 5.32
N LEU A 163 23.42 4.31 6.40
CA LEU A 163 24.11 3.03 6.34
C LEU A 163 23.17 1.91 5.86
N ALA A 164 21.97 1.84 6.43
CA ALA A 164 20.94 0.90 5.99
C ALA A 164 20.64 1.07 4.49
N LEU A 165 20.50 2.31 4.02
CA LEU A 165 20.26 2.59 2.60
C LEU A 165 21.43 2.14 1.70
N LYS A 166 22.67 2.33 2.17
CA LYS A 166 23.86 1.82 1.47
C LYS A 166 23.84 0.31 1.30
N GLU A 167 23.49 -0.42 2.36
CA GLU A 167 23.39 -1.87 2.32
C GLU A 167 22.27 -2.35 1.40
N VAL A 168 21.11 -1.69 1.44
CA VAL A 168 19.98 -1.96 0.54
C VAL A 168 20.38 -1.78 -0.91
N MET A 169 21.02 -0.65 -1.27
CA MET A 169 21.43 -0.39 -2.64
C MET A 169 22.53 -1.35 -3.14
N ARG A 170 23.46 -1.75 -2.26
CA ARG A 170 24.46 -2.77 -2.60
C ARG A 170 23.80 -4.13 -2.86
N ALA A 171 22.89 -4.55 -1.99
CA ALA A 171 22.17 -5.82 -2.17
C ALA A 171 21.27 -5.79 -3.41
N TRP A 172 20.65 -4.64 -3.69
CA TRP A 172 19.80 -4.43 -4.85
C TRP A 172 20.59 -4.43 -6.17
N SER A 173 21.69 -3.67 -6.25
CA SER A 173 22.57 -3.62 -7.43
C SER A 173 23.22 -4.97 -7.77
N THR A 174 23.47 -5.82 -6.77
CA THR A 174 23.98 -7.18 -6.95
C THR A 174 22.87 -8.24 -7.09
N ARG A 175 21.61 -7.82 -7.21
CA ARG A 175 20.43 -8.69 -7.36
C ARG A 175 20.35 -9.82 -6.32
N GLN A 176 20.70 -9.50 -5.07
CA GLN A 176 20.62 -10.48 -3.98
C GLN A 176 19.17 -10.91 -3.75
N LYS A 177 18.98 -12.20 -3.43
CA LYS A 177 17.67 -12.79 -3.12
C LYS A 177 16.97 -12.08 -1.95
N ARG A 178 17.73 -11.58 -0.98
CA ARG A 178 17.20 -10.89 0.21
C ARG A 178 17.86 -9.52 0.37
N VAL A 179 17.07 -8.47 0.19
CA VAL A 179 17.51 -7.08 0.41
C VAL A 179 17.02 -6.61 1.79
N PRO A 180 17.88 -5.99 2.63
CA PRO A 180 17.59 -5.70 4.03
C PRO A 180 16.77 -4.40 4.23
N TYR A 181 15.59 -4.32 3.63
CA TYR A 181 14.72 -3.13 3.73
C TYR A 181 14.20 -2.80 5.13
N ARG A 182 14.43 -3.66 6.13
CA ARG A 182 13.94 -3.47 7.51
C ARG A 182 15.00 -2.90 8.45
N SER A 183 16.19 -2.57 7.93
CA SER A 183 17.29 -2.05 8.74
C SER A 183 17.06 -0.61 9.22
N SER A 184 16.14 0.14 8.60
CA SER A 184 15.74 1.48 9.06
C SER A 184 14.32 1.86 8.61
N PRO A 185 13.65 2.81 9.28
CA PRO A 185 12.37 3.36 8.81
C PRO A 185 12.46 3.89 7.37
N LEU A 186 13.56 4.57 7.03
CA LEU A 186 13.82 5.08 5.68
C LEU A 186 13.81 3.95 4.64
N THR A 187 14.57 2.88 4.87
CA THR A 187 14.65 1.75 3.92
C THR A 187 13.34 0.97 3.80
N MET A 188 12.52 0.95 4.86
CA MET A 188 11.18 0.37 4.81
C MET A 188 10.25 1.17 3.89
N VAL A 189 10.30 2.50 3.98
CA VAL A 189 9.51 3.39 3.12
C VAL A 189 9.94 3.28 1.66
N LEU A 190 11.24 3.16 1.40
CA LEU A 190 11.78 3.06 0.03
C LEU A 190 11.68 1.66 -0.58
N ARG A 191 11.26 0.64 0.18
CA ARG A 191 11.10 -0.72 -0.33
C ARG A 191 10.28 -0.79 -1.62
N GLU A 192 9.16 -0.07 -1.68
CA GLU A 192 8.29 -0.06 -2.86
C GLU A 192 9.01 0.48 -4.10
N THR A 193 9.95 1.42 -3.93
CA THR A 193 10.69 2.03 -5.05
C THR A 193 11.75 1.08 -5.63
N PHE A 194 12.41 0.29 -4.78
CA PHE A 194 13.47 -0.63 -5.21
C PHE A 194 12.96 -2.04 -5.59
N ALA A 195 11.86 -2.49 -4.98
CA ALA A 195 11.38 -3.85 -5.16
C ALA A 195 10.68 -4.08 -6.51
N ASP A 196 10.06 -3.05 -7.10
CA ASP A 196 9.35 -3.14 -8.38
C ASP A 196 10.06 -2.34 -9.49
N ALA A 197 11.31 -2.72 -9.78
CA ALA A 197 12.14 -2.07 -10.80
C ALA A 197 11.59 -2.18 -12.23
N ARG A 198 10.58 -3.03 -12.49
CA ARG A 198 9.96 -3.18 -13.81
C ARG A 198 8.97 -2.06 -14.12
N ASN A 199 8.31 -1.51 -13.10
CA ASN A 199 7.27 -0.49 -13.25
C ASN A 199 7.64 0.85 -12.56
N CYS A 200 8.80 0.92 -11.90
CA CYS A 200 9.26 2.10 -11.17
C CYS A 200 10.62 2.57 -11.70
N GLY A 201 10.67 3.81 -12.20
CA GLY A 201 11.93 4.50 -12.46
C GLY A 201 12.47 5.15 -11.20
N ALA A 202 13.74 4.91 -10.89
CA ALA A 202 14.44 5.55 -9.78
C ALA A 202 15.66 6.33 -10.29
N GLY A 203 15.87 7.53 -9.75
CA GLY A 203 17.02 8.38 -10.03
C GLY A 203 17.61 8.91 -8.72
N MET A 204 18.91 9.17 -8.72
CA MET A 204 19.62 9.74 -7.58
C MET A 204 20.44 10.93 -8.04
N VAL A 205 20.27 12.06 -7.34
CA VAL A 205 21.13 13.24 -7.50
C VAL A 205 22.22 13.16 -6.44
N VAL A 206 23.48 13.19 -6.87
CA VAL A 206 24.63 13.13 -5.97
C VAL A 206 25.26 14.51 -5.90
N THR A 207 25.18 15.15 -4.74
CA THR A 207 25.81 16.45 -4.48
C THR A 207 27.22 16.23 -3.93
N VAL A 208 28.22 16.81 -4.60
CA VAL A 208 29.64 16.68 -4.23
C VAL A 208 30.32 18.04 -4.15
N SER A 209 31.39 18.12 -3.35
CA SER A 209 32.21 19.33 -3.26
C SER A 209 33.52 19.16 -4.04
N PRO A 210 33.96 20.19 -4.80
CA PRO A 210 35.25 20.17 -5.49
C PRO A 210 36.43 20.47 -4.55
N ALA A 211 36.19 20.86 -3.30
CA ALA A 211 37.27 21.23 -2.39
C ALA A 211 38.13 20.03 -1.98
N THR A 212 39.45 20.20 -1.99
CA THR A 212 40.43 19.14 -1.69
C THR A 212 40.20 18.51 -0.31
N MET A 213 39.79 19.30 0.68
CA MET A 213 39.47 18.82 2.03
C MET A 213 38.32 17.79 2.07
N HIS A 214 37.47 17.77 1.05
CA HIS A 214 36.34 16.84 0.94
C HIS A 214 36.60 15.67 -0.02
N HIS A 215 37.82 15.53 -0.57
CA HIS A 215 38.14 14.52 -1.58
C HIS A 215 37.67 13.11 -1.23
N ALA A 216 37.92 12.65 0.00
CA ALA A 216 37.49 11.32 0.45
C ALA A 216 35.96 11.17 0.51
N ALA A 217 35.25 12.18 1.01
CA ALA A 217 33.78 12.18 1.06
C ALA A 217 33.17 12.22 -0.35
N THR A 218 33.71 13.05 -1.23
CA THR A 218 33.32 13.14 -2.65
C THR A 218 33.47 11.79 -3.35
N LEU A 219 34.61 11.11 -3.21
CA LEU A 219 34.81 9.77 -3.78
C LEU A 219 33.81 8.74 -3.25
N ASN A 220 33.50 8.78 -1.96
CA ASN A 220 32.53 7.86 -1.37
C ASN A 220 31.11 8.09 -1.90
N SER A 221 30.68 9.34 -2.04
CA SER A 221 29.38 9.70 -2.62
C SER A 221 29.27 9.29 -4.09
N LEU A 222 30.34 9.45 -4.88
CA LEU A 222 30.36 9.02 -6.28
C LEU A 222 30.31 7.49 -6.44
N LYS A 223 31.07 6.75 -5.63
CA LYS A 223 31.00 5.28 -5.59
C LYS A 223 29.59 4.82 -5.28
N TYR A 224 28.93 5.48 -4.33
CA TYR A 224 27.55 5.19 -3.99
C TYR A 224 26.57 5.51 -5.13
N GLY A 225 26.76 6.67 -5.77
CA GLY A 225 26.16 7.06 -7.06
C GLY A 225 26.15 5.96 -8.10
N SER A 226 27.32 5.37 -8.32
CA SER A 226 27.51 4.37 -9.37
C SER A 226 26.66 3.11 -9.18
N LEU A 227 26.33 2.74 -7.94
CA LEU A 227 25.51 1.55 -7.64
C LEU A 227 24.10 1.64 -8.24
N MET A 228 23.52 2.85 -8.33
CA MET A 228 22.22 3.05 -8.99
C MET A 228 22.30 2.81 -10.50
N GLY A 229 23.39 3.25 -11.13
CA GLY A 229 23.58 3.15 -12.58
C GLY A 229 23.84 1.70 -13.03
N THR A 230 24.51 0.91 -12.18
CA THR A 230 24.86 -0.49 -12.50
C THR A 230 23.71 -1.48 -12.31
N ALA A 231 22.65 -1.11 -11.61
CA ALA A 231 21.58 -2.01 -11.20
C ALA A 231 20.51 -2.31 -12.28
N ARG A 232 20.82 -2.09 -13.57
CA ARG A 232 19.90 -2.37 -14.68
C ARG A 232 19.70 -3.86 -14.90
#